data_AF-A0A1V1P5Z0-F1
#
_entry.id   AF-A0A1V1P5Z0-F1
#
_cell.length_a   1.000
_cell.length_b   1.000
_cell.length_c   1.000
_cell.angle_alpha   90.00
_cell.angle_beta   90.00
_cell.angle_gamma   90.00
#
_symmetry.space_group_name_H-M   'P 1'
#
loop_
_entity.id
_entity.type
_entity.pdbx_description
1 polymer ?
#
loop_
_entity_poly.entity_id
_entity_poly.type
_entity_poly.pdbx_seq_one_letter_code
_entity_poly.pdbx_strand_id
1 'polypeptide(L)'
;MQKGNYVSSQLYRHLVYFSPLEFFLFFIIWGDQGFVELYDLQAEYQQLCDYSTTLEQENANLHRLIERLKHDPKYVERIARTELGMIRNNETIIKFSRRKP
;
A
#
# COMPACT_ATOMS: atom_id res chain seq x y z
N MET A 1 47.28 35.80 44.80
CA MET A 1 47.03 34.53 44.08
C MET A 1 45.78 33.88 44.64
N GLN A 2 44.61 33.94 43.95
CA GLN A 2 43.42 33.08 44.22
C GLN A 2 42.17 33.35 43.33
N LYS A 3 42.24 34.14 42.25
CA LYS A 3 41.07 34.42 41.39
C LYS A 3 40.88 33.43 40.21
N GLY A 4 41.82 32.51 40.00
CA GLY A 4 41.80 31.57 38.86
C GLY A 4 40.85 30.38 38.98
N ASN A 5 40.41 30.03 40.21
CA ASN A 5 39.62 28.82 40.46
C ASN A 5 38.10 29.07 40.61
N TYR A 6 37.65 30.32 40.59
CA TYR A 6 36.22 30.65 40.72
C TYR A 6 35.49 30.75 39.38
N VAL A 7 36.20 31.06 38.30
CA VAL A 7 35.58 31.20 36.96
C VAL A 7 35.26 29.83 36.36
N SER A 8 36.11 28.83 36.62
CA SER A 8 35.92 27.44 36.15
C SER A 8 34.75 26.72 36.83
N SER A 9 34.46 27.01 38.11
CA SER A 9 33.33 26.39 38.83
C SER A 9 31.97 27.01 38.51
N GLN A 10 31.92 28.30 38.13
CA GLN A 10 30.69 29.00 37.74
C GLN A 10 30.18 28.56 36.35
N LEU A 11 31.10 28.32 35.41
CA LEU A 11 30.76 27.83 34.07
C LEU A 11 30.19 26.41 34.07
N TYR A 12 30.73 25.53 34.94
CA TYR A 12 30.26 24.15 35.06
C TYR A 12 28.84 24.05 35.60
N ARG A 13 28.43 24.99 36.48
CA ARG A 13 27.09 24.99 37.07
C ARG A 13 26.01 25.19 36.01
N HIS A 14 26.20 26.08 35.04
CA HIS A 14 25.25 26.24 33.94
C HIS A 14 25.20 25.01 33.03
N LEU A 15 26.35 24.42 32.69
CA LEU A 15 26.42 23.20 31.87
C LEU A 15 25.64 22.02 32.48
N VAL A 16 25.68 21.87 33.81
CA VAL A 16 24.94 20.84 34.56
C VAL A 16 23.42 21.08 34.57
N TYR A 17 22.96 22.34 34.51
CA TYR A 17 21.53 22.66 34.44
C TYR A 17 20.96 22.62 33.02
N PHE A 18 21.78 22.83 31.99
CA PHE A 18 21.37 22.75 30.58
C PHE A 18 21.25 21.28 30.11
N SER A 19 22.20 20.43 30.52
CA SER A 19 22.26 19.00 30.19
C SER A 19 20.97 18.19 30.38
N PRO A 20 20.20 18.31 31.49
CA PRO A 20 18.98 17.53 31.66
C PRO A 20 17.84 17.99 30.73
N LEU A 21 17.78 19.29 30.38
CA LEU A 21 16.74 19.81 29.50
C LEU A 21 16.96 19.33 28.06
N GLU A 22 18.21 19.38 27.60
CA GLU A 22 18.62 18.89 26.29
C GLU A 22 18.41 17.37 26.19
N PHE A 23 18.74 16.63 27.25
CA PHE A 23 18.51 15.19 27.34
C PHE A 23 17.02 14.84 27.32
N PHE A 24 16.19 15.61 28.02
CA PHE A 24 14.74 15.40 28.06
C PHE A 24 14.08 15.71 26.71
N LEU A 25 14.50 16.79 26.03
CA LEU A 25 14.04 17.12 24.68
C LEU A 25 14.48 16.07 23.66
N PHE A 26 15.72 15.59 23.76
CA PHE A 26 16.23 14.47 22.95
C PHE A 26 15.39 13.22 23.19
N PHE A 27 15.05 12.89 24.44
CA PHE A 27 14.24 11.72 24.79
C PHE A 27 12.78 11.85 24.36
N ILE A 28 12.23 13.05 24.22
CA ILE A 28 10.88 13.24 23.63
C ILE A 28 10.91 12.99 22.11
N ILE A 29 11.99 13.40 21.44
CA ILE A 29 12.14 13.22 19.99
C ILE A 29 12.50 11.76 19.63
N TRP A 30 13.40 11.15 20.40
CA TRP A 30 13.83 9.76 20.25
C TRP A 30 13.03 8.75 21.10
N GLY A 31 12.06 9.21 21.87
CA GLY A 31 11.24 8.38 22.74
C GLY A 31 10.31 7.49 21.93
N ASP A 32 10.50 6.19 22.09
CA ASP A 32 9.92 5.03 21.37
C ASP A 32 8.40 5.02 21.09
N GLN A 33 7.61 6.00 21.53
CA GLN A 33 6.13 5.90 21.60
C GLN A 33 5.36 6.98 20.82
N GLY A 34 6.02 7.85 20.06
CA GLY A 34 5.37 9.02 19.47
C GLY A 34 5.29 9.05 17.94
N PHE A 35 6.46 9.09 17.29
CA PHE A 35 6.54 9.50 15.89
C PHE A 35 6.55 8.33 14.91
N VAL A 36 7.26 7.24 15.22
CA VAL A 36 7.37 6.07 14.32
C VAL A 36 6.05 5.30 14.29
N GLU A 37 5.47 5.03 15.46
CA GLU A 37 4.19 4.31 15.56
C GLU A 37 3.04 5.07 14.87
N LEU A 38 3.00 6.40 14.97
CA LEU A 38 2.02 7.22 14.25
C LEU A 38 2.23 7.17 12.73
N TYR A 39 3.49 7.16 12.29
CA TYR A 39 3.82 7.07 10.87
C TYR A 39 3.43 5.71 10.30
N ASP A 40 3.73 4.62 11.02
CA ASP A 40 3.37 3.26 10.63
C ASP A 40 1.85 3.07 10.60
N LEU A 41 1.14 3.61 11.60
CA LEU A 41 -0.32 3.56 11.64
C LEU A 41 -0.96 4.35 10.48
N GLN A 42 -0.39 5.51 10.14
CA GLN A 42 -0.84 6.29 8.99
C GLN A 42 -0.55 5.56 7.66
N ALA A 43 0.58 4.88 7.55
CA ALA A 43 0.92 4.06 6.38
C ALA A 43 -0.03 2.87 6.25
N GLU A 44 -0.34 2.17 7.35
CA GLU A 44 -1.29 1.05 7.37
C GLU A 44 -2.70 1.51 7.00
N TYR A 45 -3.15 2.65 7.54
CA TYR A 45 -4.42 3.26 7.17
C TYR A 45 -4.49 3.56 5.66
N GLN A 46 -3.42 4.15 5.10
CA GLN A 46 -3.37 4.46 3.67
C GLN A 46 -3.42 3.18 2.83
N GLN A 47 -2.69 2.14 3.21
CA GLN A 47 -2.73 0.85 2.53
C GLN A 47 -4.13 0.22 2.57
N LEU A 48 -4.84 0.31 3.70
CA LEU A 48 -6.22 -0.17 3.83
C LEU A 48 -7.17 0.62 2.93
N CYS A 49 -7.03 1.94 2.85
CA CYS A 49 -7.81 2.77 1.95
C CYS A 49 -7.56 2.41 0.48
N ASP A 50 -6.30 2.24 0.08
CA ASP A 50 -5.94 1.88 -1.28
C ASP A 50 -6.46 0.48 -1.65
N TYR A 51 -6.40 -0.47 -0.71
CA TYR A 51 -6.98 -1.80 -0.90
C TYR A 51 -8.50 -1.75 -1.01
N SER A 52 -9.18 -0.98 -0.17
CA SER A 52 -10.64 -0.81 -0.23
C SER A 52 -11.08 -0.21 -1.57
N THR A 53 -10.41 0.84 -2.03
CA THR A 53 -10.75 1.47 -3.32
C THR A 53 -10.50 0.51 -4.50
N THR A 54 -9.45 -0.31 -4.43
CA THR A 54 -9.18 -1.35 -5.42
C THR A 54 -10.29 -2.40 -5.45
N LEU A 55 -10.73 -2.88 -4.28
CA LEU A 55 -11.83 -3.82 -4.16
C LEU A 55 -13.16 -3.26 -4.68
N GLU A 56 -13.45 -1.99 -4.41
CA GLU A 56 -14.65 -1.32 -4.94
C GLU A 56 -14.64 -1.26 -6.46
N GLN A 57 -13.49 -0.95 -7.06
CA GLN A 57 -13.32 -0.94 -8.52
C GLN A 57 -13.48 -2.33 -9.13
N GLU A 58 -12.88 -3.35 -8.51
CA GLU A 58 -12.99 -4.73 -8.95
C GLU A 58 -14.44 -5.21 -8.86
N ASN A 59 -15.12 -4.93 -7.75
CA ASN A 59 -16.51 -5.27 -7.54
C ASN A 59 -17.41 -4.58 -8.60
N ALA A 60 -17.19 -3.29 -8.88
CA ALA A 60 -17.91 -2.59 -9.94
C ALA A 60 -17.64 -3.16 -11.35
N ASN A 61 -16.45 -3.69 -11.61
CA ASN A 61 -16.13 -4.37 -12.86
C ASN A 61 -16.85 -5.73 -12.94
N LEU A 62 -16.77 -6.55 -11.89
CA LEU A 62 -17.44 -7.84 -11.81
C LEU A 62 -18.95 -7.70 -11.97
N HIS A 63 -19.57 -6.71 -11.33
CA HIS A 63 -20.99 -6.42 -11.51
C HIS A 63 -21.33 -6.10 -12.97
N ARG A 64 -20.54 -5.25 -13.64
CA ARG A 64 -20.74 -4.97 -15.07
C ARG A 64 -20.57 -6.22 -15.93
N LEU A 65 -19.61 -7.08 -15.61
CA LEU A 65 -19.39 -8.33 -16.32
C LEU A 65 -20.56 -9.30 -16.14
N ILE A 66 -21.08 -9.43 -14.92
CA ILE A 66 -22.28 -10.22 -14.60
C ILE A 66 -23.48 -9.70 -15.41
N GLU A 67 -23.69 -8.38 -15.43
CA GLU A 67 -24.79 -7.78 -16.19
C GLU A 67 -24.70 -8.08 -17.69
N ARG A 68 -23.49 -8.01 -18.27
CA ARG A 68 -23.28 -8.37 -19.67
C ARG A 68 -23.48 -9.86 -19.93
N LEU A 69 -23.03 -10.72 -19.04
CA LEU A 69 -23.26 -12.16 -19.16
C LEU A 69 -24.75 -12.52 -19.07
N LYS A 70 -25.53 -11.81 -18.25
CA LYS A 70 -26.96 -12.06 -18.10
C LYS A 70 -27.80 -11.50 -19.24
N HIS A 71 -27.49 -10.28 -19.69
CA HIS A 71 -28.37 -9.51 -20.56
C HIS A 71 -27.85 -9.30 -21.99
N ASP A 72 -26.60 -9.70 -22.31
CA ASP A 72 -26.02 -9.59 -23.65
C ASP A 72 -25.69 -10.98 -24.23
N PRO A 73 -26.61 -11.59 -24.99
CA PRO A 73 -26.41 -12.89 -25.63
C PRO A 73 -25.23 -12.92 -26.60
N LYS A 74 -24.90 -11.80 -27.26
CA LYS A 74 -23.77 -11.72 -28.18
C LYS A 74 -22.45 -11.76 -27.41
N TYR A 75 -22.40 -11.12 -26.24
CA TYR A 75 -21.25 -11.18 -25.36
C TYR A 75 -20.99 -12.62 -24.86
N VAL A 76 -22.06 -13.33 -24.47
CA VAL A 76 -21.99 -14.74 -24.08
C VAL A 76 -21.52 -15.63 -25.24
N GLU A 77 -22.10 -15.47 -26.45
CA GLU A 77 -21.68 -16.23 -27.63
C GLU A 77 -20.20 -16.00 -27.95
N ARG A 78 -19.74 -14.75 -27.86
CA ARG A 78 -18.33 -14.41 -28.07
C ARG A 78 -17.44 -15.18 -27.08
N ILE A 79 -17.72 -15.11 -25.77
CA ILE A 79 -16.96 -15.85 -24.75
C ILE A 79 -17.00 -17.36 -25.00
N ALA A 80 -18.18 -17.91 -25.32
CA ALA A 80 -18.34 -19.32 -25.62
C ALA A 80 -17.44 -19.76 -26.79
N ARG A 81 -17.36 -18.96 -27.86
CA ARG A 81 -16.52 -19.26 -29.03
C ARG A 81 -15.04 -19.01 -28.78
N THR A 82 -14.65 -17.93 -28.09
CA THR A 82 -13.25 -17.53 -27.96
C THR A 82 -12.53 -18.17 -26.77
N GLU A 83 -13.15 -18.18 -25.60
CA GLU A 83 -12.54 -18.66 -24.35
C GLU A 83 -12.77 -20.17 -24.20
N LEU A 84 -13.99 -20.63 -24.50
CA LEU A 84 -14.41 -22.02 -24.27
C LEU A 84 -14.34 -22.89 -25.53
N GLY A 85 -14.11 -22.31 -26.72
CA GLY A 85 -14.06 -23.04 -27.99
C GLY A 85 -15.37 -23.77 -28.33
N MET A 86 -16.49 -23.35 -27.75
CA MET A 86 -17.81 -23.95 -27.97
C MET A 86 -18.30 -23.63 -29.38
N ILE A 87 -18.91 -24.63 -30.01
CA ILE A 87 -19.53 -24.56 -31.32
C ILE A 87 -20.98 -25.06 -31.22
N ARG A 88 -21.86 -24.58 -32.10
CA ARG A 88 -23.23 -25.11 -32.16
C ARG A 88 -23.23 -26.54 -32.70
N ASN A 89 -24.27 -27.32 -32.39
CA ASN A 89 -24.41 -28.71 -32.86
C ASN A 89 -24.35 -28.87 -34.39
N ASN A 90 -24.64 -27.80 -35.14
CA ASN A 90 -24.61 -27.74 -36.61
C ASN A 90 -23.34 -27.07 -37.17
N GLU A 91 -22.33 -26.79 -36.36
CA GLU A 91 -21.07 -26.18 -36.78
C GLU A 91 -19.93 -27.22 -36.77
N THR A 92 -18.94 -27.09 -37.67
CA THR A 92 -17.78 -28.00 -37.75
C THR A 92 -16.49 -27.20 -37.63
N ILE A 93 -15.58 -27.62 -36.75
CA ILE A 93 -14.27 -26.96 -36.55
C ILE A 93 -13.32 -27.39 -37.67
N ILE A 94 -12.89 -26.44 -38.50
CA ILE A 94 -11.86 -26.66 -39.52
C ILE A 94 -10.49 -26.35 -38.91
N LYS A 95 -9.76 -27.39 -38.48
CA LYS A 95 -8.36 -27.25 -38.07
C LYS A 95 -7.45 -27.40 -39.29
N PHE A 96 -6.79 -26.32 -39.69
CA PHE A 96 -5.75 -26.38 -40.72
C PHE A 96 -4.50 -27.08 -40.15
N SER A 97 -4.36 -28.38 -40.41
CA SER A 97 -3.09 -29.06 -40.18
C SER A 97 -2.08 -28.53 -41.19
N ARG A 98 -1.09 -27.78 -40.72
CA ARG A 98 0.11 -27.54 -41.53
C ARG A 98 0.77 -28.90 -41.73
N ARG A 99 0.64 -29.46 -42.94
CA ARG A 99 1.55 -30.51 -43.38
C ARG A 99 2.96 -29.94 -43.22
N LYS A 100 3.71 -30.48 -42.27
CA LYS A 100 5.15 -30.24 -42.19
C LYS A 100 5.77 -30.74 -43.51
N PRO A 101 6.64 -29.94 -44.16
CA PRO A 101 7.40 -30.39 -45.32
C PRO A 101 8.32 -31.57 -44.97
#